data_AF-A0A6J0CI71-F1
#
_entry.id   AF-A0A6J0CI71-F1
#
_cell.length_a   1.000
_cell.length_b   1.000
_cell.length_c   1.000
_cell.angle_alpha   90.00
_cell.angle_beta   90.00
_cell.angle_gamma   90.00
#
_symmetry.space_group_name_H-M   'P 1'
#
loop_
_entity.id
_entity.type
_entity.pdbx_description
1 polymer ?
#
loop_
_entity_poly.entity_id
_entity_poly.type
_entity_poly.pdbx_seq_one_letter_code
_entity_poly.pdbx_strand_id
1 'polypeptide(L)' 'MRSVPLVLVVFVLLSYVPPVRSGLNIYIRQIFDSCWLFKGVCKEKCDIDNEETYNILCGTQFLCCIHHKDKPTLFEK' A
#
# COMPACT_ATOMS: atom_id res chain seq x y z
N MET A 1 28.80 -17.65 -37.09
CA MET A 1 27.51 -17.77 -36.35
C MET A 1 27.68 -18.49 -35.00
N ARG A 2 28.77 -18.24 -34.25
CA ARG A 2 29.09 -18.97 -33.00
C ARG A 2 28.70 -18.19 -31.73
N SER A 3 28.40 -16.89 -31.88
CA SER A 3 28.09 -15.95 -30.80
C SER A 3 26.59 -15.82 -30.50
N VAL A 4 25.72 -16.14 -31.45
CA VAL A 4 24.26 -16.10 -31.29
C VAL A 4 23.77 -16.94 -30.09
N PRO A 5 24.21 -18.20 -29.88
CA PRO A 5 23.75 -18.96 -28.72
C PRO A 5 24.24 -18.40 -27.39
N LEU A 6 25.43 -17.80 -27.35
CA LEU A 6 26.00 -17.17 -26.15
C LEU A 6 25.19 -15.93 -25.72
N VAL A 7 24.80 -15.10 -26.67
CA VAL A 7 23.96 -13.92 -26.41
C VAL A 7 22.63 -14.36 -25.81
N LEU A 8 22.02 -15.42 -26.36
CA LEU A 8 20.75 -15.97 -25.87
C LEU A 8 20.86 -16.50 -24.43
N VAL A 9 21.95 -17.20 -24.09
CA VAL A 9 22.20 -17.69 -22.73
C VAL A 9 22.37 -16.54 -21.74
N VAL A 10 23.08 -15.48 -22.13
CA VAL A 10 23.24 -14.27 -21.29
C VAL A 10 21.89 -13.58 -21.06
N PHE A 11 21.05 -13.46 -22.10
CA PHE A 11 19.70 -12.92 -21.95
C PHE A 11 18.83 -13.76 -21.02
N VAL A 12 18.88 -15.09 -21.10
CA VAL A 12 18.12 -15.99 -20.22
C VAL A 12 18.58 -15.84 -18.77
N LEU A 13 19.89 -15.75 -18.53
CA LEU A 13 20.45 -15.54 -17.18
C LEU A 13 20.07 -14.18 -16.59
N LEU A 14 20.10 -13.11 -17.39
CA LEU A 14 19.68 -11.77 -16.96
C LEU A 14 18.16 -11.68 -16.71
N SER A 15 17.38 -12.49 -17.40
CA SER A 15 15.92 -12.58 -17.24
C SER A 15 15.51 -13.48 -16.08
N TYR A 16 16.44 -14.25 -15.51
CA TYR A 16 16.22 -15.08 -14.33
C TYR A 16 16.19 -14.20 -13.08
N VAL A 17 15.23 -13.27 -13.03
CA VAL A 17 14.87 -12.59 -11.80
C VAL A 17 14.05 -13.62 -11.00
N PRO A 18 14.56 -14.15 -9.88
CA PRO A 18 13.78 -15.05 -9.06
C PRO A 18 12.50 -14.30 -8.68
N PRO A 19 11.31 -14.91 -8.83
CA PRO A 19 10.08 -14.28 -8.36
C PRO A 19 10.28 -13.99 -6.89
N VAL A 20 10.35 -12.70 -6.55
CA VAL A 20 10.57 -12.23 -5.19
C VAL A 20 9.36 -12.69 -4.39
N ARG A 21 9.47 -13.85 -3.74
CA ARG A 21 8.43 -14.42 -2.85
C ARG A 21 8.32 -13.65 -1.54
N SER A 22 9.18 -12.69 -1.31
CA SER A 22 9.08 -11.72 -0.23
C SER A 22 8.04 -10.68 -0.65
N GLY A 23 6.83 -10.77 -0.09
CA GLY A 23 5.85 -9.68 -0.18
C GLY A 23 6.44 -8.35 0.30
N LEU A 24 5.71 -7.25 0.06
CA LEU A 24 6.13 -5.92 0.52
C LEU A 24 6.58 -5.97 1.98
N ASN A 25 7.75 -5.39 2.26
CA ASN A 25 8.25 -5.24 3.62
C ASN A 25 7.16 -4.59 4.50
N ILE A 26 6.96 -5.11 5.72
CA ILE A 26 5.90 -4.66 6.63
C ILE A 26 5.93 -3.14 6.85
N TYR A 27 7.12 -2.54 6.92
CA TYR A 27 7.29 -1.09 7.09
C TYR A 27 6.84 -0.30 5.86
N ILE A 28 7.12 -0.83 4.67
CA ILE A 28 6.69 -0.22 3.41
C ILE A 28 5.17 -0.34 3.30
N ARG A 29 4.61 -1.49 3.67
CA ARG A 29 3.17 -1.72 3.70
C ARG A 29 2.44 -0.75 4.61
N GLN A 30 2.97 -0.49 5.81
CA GLN A 30 2.39 0.50 6.74
C GLN A 30 2.32 1.92 6.17
N ILE A 31 3.31 2.34 5.40
CA ILE A 31 3.30 3.66 4.75
C ILE A 31 2.19 3.73 3.69
N PHE A 32 1.99 2.66 2.93
CA PHE A 32 0.93 2.56 1.93
C PHE A 32 -0.46 2.27 2.51
N ASP A 33 -0.55 1.74 3.73
CA ASP A 33 -1.79 1.56 4.48
C ASP A 33 -2.24 2.86 5.19
N SER A 34 -1.64 4.00 4.82
CA SER A 34 -2.10 5.32 5.23
C SER A 34 -3.08 5.91 4.21
N CYS A 35 -4.04 6.68 4.69
CA CYS A 35 -5.03 7.34 3.86
C CYS A 35 -5.11 8.83 4.22
N TRP A 36 -5.81 9.60 3.38
CA TRP A 36 -6.01 11.04 3.61
C TRP A 36 -4.70 11.82 3.86
N LEU A 37 -3.75 11.77 2.91
CA LEU A 37 -2.45 12.45 3.03
C LEU A 37 -1.71 12.10 4.34
N PHE A 38 -1.63 10.81 4.67
CA PHE A 38 -0.98 10.30 5.90
C PHE A 38 -1.64 10.69 7.23
N LYS A 39 -2.84 11.30 7.21
CA LYS A 39 -3.58 11.67 8.42
C LYS A 39 -4.55 10.59 8.90
N GLY A 40 -4.82 9.59 8.07
CA GLY A 40 -5.67 8.45 8.41
C GLY A 40 -4.95 7.13 8.24
N VAL A 41 -5.51 6.09 8.86
CA VAL A 41 -5.00 4.72 8.79
C VAL A 41 -6.08 3.81 8.22
N CYS A 42 -5.69 2.91 7.32
CA CYS A 42 -6.56 1.89 6.79
C CYS A 42 -6.71 0.74 7.82
N LYS A 43 -7.92 0.53 8.33
CA LYS A 43 -8.27 -0.52 9.30
C LYS A 43 -9.52 -1.27 8.84
N GLU A 44 -9.74 -2.49 9.31
CA GLU A 44 -10.98 -3.23 8.96
C GLU A 44 -12.25 -2.58 9.54
N LYS A 45 -12.11 -1.92 10.69
CA LYS A 45 -13.17 -1.14 11.34
C LYS A 45 -12.55 0.09 12.00
N CYS A 46 -13.27 1.21 11.93
CA CYS A 46 -12.88 2.42 12.64
C CYS A 46 -13.35 2.37 14.08
N ASP A 47 -12.54 2.90 14.97
CA ASP A 47 -12.82 2.90 16.39
C ASP A 47 -13.59 4.17 16.79
N ILE A 48 -14.90 4.02 16.97
CA ILE A 48 -15.81 5.12 17.29
C ILE A 48 -15.50 5.67 18.69
N ASP A 49 -15.04 4.84 19.62
CA ASP A 49 -14.75 5.23 21.00
C ASP A 49 -13.49 6.13 21.08
N ASN A 50 -12.62 6.07 20.07
CA ASN A 50 -11.41 6.88 19.92
C ASN A 50 -11.60 8.10 19.00
N GLU A 51 -12.85 8.53 18.78
CA GLU A 51 -13.19 9.65 17.88
C GLU A 51 -12.71 9.45 16.43
N GLU A 52 -12.52 8.21 15.99
CA GLU A 52 -12.19 7.91 14.59
C GLU A 52 -13.47 7.89 13.75
N THR A 53 -13.46 8.68 12.69
CA THR A 53 -14.56 8.74 11.73
C THR A 53 -14.16 8.02 10.46
N TYR A 54 -15.12 7.29 9.89
CA TYR A 54 -15.00 6.73 8.55
C TYR A 54 -14.98 7.83 7.50
N ASN A 55 -14.00 7.78 6.59
CA ASN A 55 -13.89 8.74 5.49
C ASN A 55 -14.05 8.09 4.10
N ILE A 56 -13.30 7.03 3.80
CA ILE A 56 -13.29 6.36 2.49
C ILE A 56 -12.87 4.89 2.61
N LEU A 57 -13.07 4.07 1.58
CA LEU A 57 -12.55 2.69 1.51
C LEU A 57 -11.07 2.66 1.08
N CYS A 58 -10.24 1.91 1.80
CA CYS A 58 -8.89 1.53 1.38
C CYS A 58 -8.93 0.14 0.71
N GLY A 59 -9.20 0.09 -0.59
CA GLY A 59 -9.30 -1.18 -1.32
C GLY A 59 -10.65 -1.87 -1.10
N THR A 60 -10.67 -3.19 -0.91
CA THR A 60 -11.91 -4.00 -0.90
C THR A 60 -12.44 -4.32 0.50
N GLN A 61 -11.59 -4.37 1.53
CA GLN A 61 -11.96 -4.78 2.88
C GLN A 61 -11.55 -3.80 3.99
N PHE A 62 -10.72 -2.80 3.69
CA PHE A 62 -10.25 -1.84 4.68
C PHE A 62 -10.97 -0.50 4.53
N LEU A 63 -11.15 0.17 5.66
CA LEU A 63 -11.76 1.48 5.83
C LEU A 63 -10.67 2.48 6.22
N CYS A 64 -10.70 3.67 5.64
CA CYS A 64 -9.88 4.79 6.05
C CYS A 64 -10.51 5.45 7.29
N CYS A 65 -9.81 5.33 8.41
CA CYS A 65 -10.20 5.87 9.68
C CYS A 65 -9.33 7.10 9.99
N ILE A 66 -9.99 8.23 10.28
CA ILE A 66 -9.32 9.51 10.56
C ILE A 66 -9.83 10.02 11.90
N HIS A 67 -8.94 10.53 12.76
CA HIS A 67 -9.36 11.19 13.99
C HIS A 67 -10.11 12.49 13.68
N HIS A 68 -11.12 12.80 14.50
CA HIS A 68 -11.90 14.02 14.33
C HIS A 68 -11.05 15.30 14.28
N LYS A 69 -9.90 15.32 14.97
CA LYS A 69 -8.93 16.43 14.98
C LYS A 69 -8.26 16.70 13.62
N ASP A 70 -8.13 15.67 12.79
CA ASP A 70 -7.45 15.72 11.50
C ASP A 70 -8.42 15.96 10.33
N LYS A 71 -9.73 15.93 10.62
CA LYS A 71 -10.78 16.26 9.67
C LYS A 71 -10.75 17.77 9.40
N PRO A 72 -10.78 18.22 8.13
CA PRO A 72 -10.93 19.63 7.84
C PRO A 72 -12.28 20.13 8.35
N THR A 73 -12.28 21.26 9.05
CA THR A 73 -13.45 21.95 9.64
C THR A 73 -14.52 22.39 8.62
N LEU A 74 -14.31 22.13 7.33
CA LEU A 74 -15.20 22.51 6.23
C LEU A 74 -16.38 21.56 6.02
N PHE A 75 -16.44 20.43 6.72
CA PHE A 75 -17.55 19.46 6.64
C PHE A 75 -18.32 19.33 7.96
N GLU A 76 -18.47 20.44 8.68
CA GLU A 76 -19.48 20.58 9.73
C GLU A 76 -20.80 20.97 9.05
N LYS A 77 -21.82 20.11 9.17
CA LYS A 77 -23.20 20.40 8.76
C LYS A 77 -24.03 20.60 10.01
#